data_AF-A0A453I2U3-F1
#
_entry.id   AF-A0A453I2U3-F1
#
_cell.length_a   1.000
_cell.length_b   1.000
_cell.length_c   1.000
_cell.angle_alpha   90.00
_cell.angle_beta   90.00
_cell.angle_gamma   90.00
#
_symmetry.space_group_name_H-M   'P 1'
#
loop_
_entity.id
_entity.type
_entity.pdbx_description
1 polymer ?
#
loop_
_entity_poly.entity_id
_entity_poly.type
_entity_poly.pdbx_seq_one_letter_code
_entity_poly.pdbx_strand_id
1 'polypeptide(L)'
;QPKPQPIRYQGVEHLLDMLVHYNQTSDILYYEVLDIPLPELQFLKTLKVAFHHATKEEVVIHSIRLPKNSTIADVIIDLKTKVDLSSPTAELRVLEVFYHKIYKIFPLHEKIENINDQYWTLRAEEVFQRRRKIPVSMIA
;
A
#
# COMPACT_ATOMS: atom_id res chain seq x y z
N GLN A 1 6.50 23.85 -16.77
CA GLN A 1 6.59 22.36 -16.78
C GLN A 1 5.19 21.80 -16.57
N PRO A 2 4.78 20.71 -17.25
CA PRO A 2 3.48 20.07 -17.02
C PRO A 2 3.29 19.69 -15.55
N LYS A 3 2.03 19.63 -15.09
CA LYS A 3 1.73 19.21 -13.71
C LYS A 3 2.23 17.79 -13.48
N PRO A 4 3.06 17.54 -12.45
CA PRO A 4 3.53 16.19 -12.14
C PRO A 4 2.48 15.37 -11.38
N GLN A 5 1.49 16.03 -10.79
CA GLN A 5 0.47 15.39 -9.96
C GLN A 5 -0.73 14.97 -10.81
N PRO A 6 -1.33 13.80 -10.53
CA PRO A 6 -2.52 13.35 -11.24
C PRO A 6 -3.71 14.29 -10.96
N ILE A 7 -4.52 14.52 -12.00
CA ILE A 7 -5.73 15.32 -11.91
C ILE A 7 -6.89 14.42 -11.46
N ARG A 8 -7.65 14.87 -10.45
CA ARG A 8 -8.78 14.09 -9.94
C ARG A 8 -9.94 14.12 -10.94
N TYR A 9 -10.75 13.05 -10.99
CA TYR A 9 -12.04 13.06 -11.66
C TYR A 9 -12.87 14.27 -11.19
N GLN A 10 -13.32 15.09 -12.13
CA GLN A 10 -14.03 16.35 -11.86
C GLN A 10 -13.27 17.31 -10.90
N GLY A 11 -11.94 17.23 -10.84
CA GLY A 11 -11.12 18.05 -9.95
C GLY A 11 -10.77 19.44 -10.47
N VAL A 12 -11.21 19.79 -11.67
CA VAL A 12 -10.96 21.06 -12.37
C VAL A 12 -12.21 21.47 -13.13
N GLU A 13 -12.47 22.78 -13.20
CA GLU A 13 -13.62 23.32 -13.92
C GLU A 13 -13.26 23.70 -15.36
N HIS A 14 -12.06 24.25 -15.58
CA HIS A 14 -11.60 24.68 -16.89
C HIS A 14 -10.31 23.98 -17.33
N LEU A 15 -10.15 23.80 -18.65
CA LEU A 15 -8.91 23.26 -19.23
C LEU A 15 -7.69 24.09 -18.83
N LEU A 16 -7.84 25.42 -18.74
CA LEU A 16 -6.76 26.31 -18.31
C LEU A 16 -6.22 25.94 -16.93
N ASP A 17 -7.10 25.49 -16.03
CA ASP A 17 -6.71 25.06 -14.68
C ASP A 17 -5.86 23.78 -14.72
N MET A 18 -5.99 22.95 -15.76
CA MET A 18 -5.13 21.77 -15.96
C MET A 18 -3.71 22.16 -16.37
N LEU A 19 -3.56 23.31 -17.03
CA LEU A 19 -2.33 23.77 -17.67
C LEU A 19 -1.46 24.66 -16.77
N VAL A 20 -2.03 25.27 -15.73
CA VAL A 20 -1.31 26.21 -14.86
C VAL A 20 -0.67 25.50 -13.65
N HIS A 21 0.66 25.54 -13.55
CA HIS A 21 1.43 25.02 -12.42
C HIS A 21 2.49 26.04 -11.97
N TYR A 22 2.51 26.42 -10.68
CA TYR A 22 3.43 27.43 -10.12
C TYR A 22 3.50 28.74 -10.94
N ASN A 23 2.36 29.30 -11.31
CA ASN A 23 2.23 30.50 -12.16
C ASN A 23 2.89 30.38 -13.55
N GLN A 24 3.22 29.16 -13.99
CA GLN A 24 3.64 28.86 -15.35
C GLN A 24 2.53 28.09 -16.06
N THR A 25 2.20 28.52 -17.27
CA THR A 25 1.28 27.80 -18.14
C THR A 25 2.06 26.80 -18.98
N SER A 26 1.60 25.55 -19.03
CA SER A 26 2.08 24.51 -19.92
C SER A 26 1.12 24.38 -21.10
N ASP A 27 1.60 24.02 -22.28
CA ASP A 27 0.81 23.62 -23.44
C ASP A 27 0.72 22.09 -23.58
N ILE A 28 1.44 21.35 -22.74
CA ILE A 28 1.50 19.88 -22.74
C ILE A 28 0.73 19.31 -21.54
N LEU A 29 -0.08 18.27 -21.81
CA LEU A 29 -0.71 17.39 -20.83
C LEU A 29 -0.28 15.94 -21.07
N TYR A 30 0.05 15.25 -19.98
CA TYR A 30 0.27 13.81 -19.98
C TYR A 30 -1.00 13.09 -19.55
N TYR A 31 -1.27 11.95 -20.17
CA TYR A 31 -2.39 11.08 -19.81
C TYR A 31 -1.92 9.63 -19.82
N GLU A 32 -2.65 8.80 -19.09
CA GLU A 32 -2.54 7.34 -19.15
C GLU A 32 -3.89 6.76 -19.57
N VAL A 33 -3.84 5.63 -20.29
CA VAL A 33 -5.05 4.85 -20.59
C VAL A 33 -5.24 3.87 -19.45
N LEU A 34 -6.41 3.93 -18.81
CA LEU A 34 -6.75 3.08 -17.68
C LEU A 34 -7.58 1.88 -18.14
N ASP A 35 -7.34 0.73 -17.51
CA ASP A 35 -8.14 -0.48 -17.71
C ASP A 35 -9.53 -0.41 -17.04
N ILE A 36 -9.71 0.53 -16.11
CA ILE A 36 -10.96 0.76 -15.36
C ILE A 36 -11.31 2.25 -15.35
N PRO A 37 -12.59 2.64 -15.19
CA PRO A 37 -13.00 4.03 -15.09
C PRO A 37 -12.28 4.79 -13.96
N LEU A 38 -11.87 6.04 -14.22
CA LEU A 38 -11.20 6.88 -13.23
C LEU A 38 -11.99 7.04 -11.92
N PRO A 39 -13.33 7.22 -11.92
CA PRO A 39 -14.10 7.26 -10.68
C PRO A 39 -13.91 6.00 -9.83
N GLU A 40 -13.94 4.83 -10.44
CA GLU A 40 -13.76 3.54 -9.76
C GLU A 40 -12.33 3.42 -9.21
N LEU A 41 -11.33 3.76 -10.03
CA LEU A 41 -9.93 3.76 -9.61
C LEU A 41 -9.71 4.65 -8.38
N GLN A 42 -10.38 5.80 -8.32
CA GLN A 42 -10.27 6.73 -7.19
C GLN A 42 -10.85 6.19 -5.88
N PHE A 43 -11.69 5.16 -5.90
CA PHE A 43 -12.17 4.48 -4.69
C PHE A 43 -11.24 3.35 -4.24
N LEU A 44 -10.20 3.03 -5.01
CA LEU A 44 -9.21 2.02 -4.66
C LEU A 44 -7.99 2.63 -3.98
N LYS A 45 -7.29 1.81 -3.20
CA LYS A 45 -5.96 2.06 -2.69
C LYS A 45 -5.05 0.91 -3.07
N THR A 46 -3.86 1.23 -3.55
CA THR A 46 -2.84 0.24 -3.91
C THR A 46 -1.72 0.30 -2.88
N LEU A 47 -1.53 -0.78 -2.13
CA LEU A 47 -0.45 -0.94 -1.17
C LEU A 47 0.64 -1.83 -1.75
N LYS A 48 1.91 -1.41 -1.59
CA LYS A 48 3.07 -2.26 -1.88
C LYS A 48 3.51 -2.94 -0.59
N VAL A 49 3.32 -4.26 -0.51
CA VAL A 49 3.61 -5.04 0.70
C VAL A 49 4.82 -5.93 0.46
N ALA A 50 5.89 -5.72 1.23
CA ALA A 50 7.09 -6.54 1.23
C ALA A 50 6.87 -7.79 2.09
N PHE A 51 6.63 -8.93 1.44
CA PHE A 51 6.48 -10.21 2.12
C PHE A 51 7.85 -10.84 2.39
N HIS A 52 8.09 -11.20 3.65
CA HIS A 52 9.30 -11.89 4.07
C HIS A 52 8.97 -13.37 4.28
N HIS A 53 9.53 -14.23 3.43
CA HIS A 53 9.36 -15.67 3.59
C HIS A 53 10.06 -16.15 4.86
N ALA A 54 9.45 -17.10 5.58
CA ALA A 54 10.01 -17.64 6.82
C ALA A 54 11.24 -18.52 6.57
N THR A 55 11.35 -19.13 5.39
CA THR A 55 12.34 -20.16 5.05
C THR A 55 13.32 -19.74 3.95
N LYS A 56 13.02 -18.65 3.24
CA LYS A 56 13.85 -18.10 2.17
C LYS A 56 14.22 -16.68 2.60
N GLU A 57 15.50 -16.30 2.53
CA GLU A 57 15.95 -14.92 2.80
C GLU A 57 15.53 -13.92 1.69
N GLU A 58 14.46 -14.25 0.95
CA GLU A 58 13.94 -13.49 -0.16
C GLU A 58 12.80 -12.59 0.30
N VAL A 59 12.85 -11.33 -0.13
CA VAL A 59 11.79 -10.35 0.09
C VAL A 59 11.14 -10.05 -1.25
N VAL A 60 9.84 -10.35 -1.35
CA VAL A 60 9.05 -10.10 -2.56
C VAL A 60 8.04 -9.00 -2.29
N ILE A 61 7.97 -8.02 -3.19
CA ILE A 61 7.01 -6.92 -3.09
C ILE A 61 5.75 -7.28 -3.88
N HIS A 62 4.63 -7.41 -3.18
CA HIS A 62 3.32 -7.63 -3.79
C HIS A 62 2.52 -6.34 -3.85
N SER A 63 1.91 -6.09 -5.01
CA SER A 63 0.95 -4.99 -5.18
C SER A 63 -0.45 -5.48 -4.84
N ILE A 64 -1.05 -4.88 -3.81
CA ILE A 64 -2.39 -5.22 -3.31
C ILE A 64 -3.28 -4.02 -3.53
N ARG A 65 -4.30 -4.17 -4.36
CA ARG A 65 -5.23 -3.09 -4.73
C ARG A 65 -6.62 -3.47 -4.27
N LEU A 66 -7.15 -2.70 -3.33
CA LEU A 66 -8.42 -2.95 -2.66
C LEU A 66 -9.22 -1.64 -2.51
N PRO A 67 -10.54 -1.70 -2.28
CA PRO A 67 -11.33 -0.53 -1.90
C PRO A 67 -10.75 0.21 -0.69
N LYS A 68 -10.81 1.54 -0.68
CA LYS A 68 -10.24 2.38 0.40
C LYS A 68 -10.77 2.05 1.80
N ASN A 69 -12.02 1.61 1.88
CA ASN A 69 -12.67 1.21 3.14
C ASN A 69 -12.31 -0.20 3.60
N SER A 70 -11.54 -0.98 2.83
CA SER A 70 -11.01 -2.29 3.22
C SER A 70 -10.09 -2.18 4.43
N THR A 71 -9.83 -3.32 5.05
CA THR A 71 -9.06 -3.46 6.27
C THR A 71 -7.76 -4.24 6.06
N ILE A 72 -6.89 -4.24 7.07
CA ILE A 72 -5.67 -5.06 7.08
C ILE A 72 -5.99 -6.57 6.97
N ALA A 73 -7.13 -7.02 7.49
CA ALA A 73 -7.58 -8.40 7.30
C ALA A 73 -7.76 -8.73 5.81
N ASP A 74 -8.37 -7.82 5.05
CA ASP A 74 -8.58 -8.00 3.60
C ASP A 74 -7.25 -8.03 2.85
N VAL A 75 -6.30 -7.19 3.25
CA VAL A 75 -4.92 -7.19 2.70
C VAL A 75 -4.25 -8.55 2.94
N ILE A 76 -4.39 -9.12 4.14
CA ILE A 76 -3.83 -10.44 4.45
C ILE A 76 -4.49 -11.52 3.61
N ILE A 77 -5.82 -11.49 3.46
CA ILE A 77 -6.54 -12.46 2.63
C ILE A 77 -6.03 -12.42 1.19
N ASP A 78 -5.96 -11.23 0.59
CA ASP A 78 -5.46 -11.06 -0.77
C ASP A 78 -3.99 -11.51 -0.89
N LEU A 79 -3.14 -11.13 0.07
CA LEU A 79 -1.73 -11.53 0.09
C LEU A 79 -1.55 -13.05 0.15
N LYS A 80 -2.34 -13.75 0.97
CA LYS A 80 -2.29 -15.22 1.09
C LYS A 80 -2.60 -15.94 -0.23
N THR A 81 -3.34 -15.31 -1.15
CA THR A 81 -3.58 -15.90 -2.48
C THR A 81 -2.38 -15.74 -3.43
N LYS A 82 -1.42 -14.88 -3.09
CA LYS A 82 -0.27 -14.49 -3.93
C LYS A 82 1.07 -15.02 -3.43
N VAL A 83 1.11 -15.65 -2.25
CA VAL A 83 2.34 -16.12 -1.61
C VAL A 83 2.23 -17.58 -1.18
N ASP A 84 3.34 -18.30 -1.24
CA ASP A 84 3.46 -19.63 -0.64
C ASP A 84 3.77 -19.49 0.85
N LEU A 85 2.89 -20.08 1.67
CA LEU A 85 3.03 -20.11 3.13
C LEU A 85 3.68 -21.42 3.59
N SER A 86 4.31 -21.39 4.76
CA SER A 86 4.87 -22.60 5.39
C SER A 86 3.80 -23.62 5.78
N SER A 87 2.56 -23.17 6.03
CA SER A 87 1.41 -23.99 6.39
C SER A 87 0.11 -23.34 5.90
N PRO A 88 -0.92 -24.12 5.53
CA PRO A 88 -2.25 -23.59 5.21
C PRO A 88 -2.88 -22.78 6.35
N THR A 89 -2.50 -23.06 7.60
CA THR A 89 -3.00 -22.38 8.80
C THR A 89 -2.09 -21.25 9.27
N ALA A 90 -1.05 -20.89 8.51
CA ALA A 90 -0.15 -19.82 8.88
C ALA A 90 -0.90 -18.49 9.02
N GLU A 91 -0.68 -17.81 10.15
CA GLU A 91 -1.17 -16.46 10.38
C GLU A 91 -0.15 -15.46 9.87
N LEU A 92 -0.61 -14.38 9.25
CA LEU A 92 0.25 -13.27 8.83
C LEU A 92 -0.01 -12.06 9.71
N ARG A 93 1.04 -11.26 9.91
CA ARG A 93 0.92 -9.90 10.47
C ARG A 93 1.50 -8.90 9.49
N VAL A 94 0.90 -7.71 9.46
CA VAL A 94 1.39 -6.57 8.68
C VAL A 94 2.00 -5.55 9.63
N LEU A 95 3.18 -5.04 9.25
CA LEU A 95 4.04 -4.20 10.04
C LEU A 95 4.38 -2.93 9.24
N GLU A 96 4.46 -1.81 9.95
CA GLU A 96 5.06 -0.59 9.45
C GLU A 96 6.53 -0.57 9.85
N VAL A 97 7.42 -0.52 8.86
CA VAL A 97 8.87 -0.55 9.06
C VAL A 97 9.50 0.69 8.47
N PHE A 98 10.38 1.33 9.24
CA PHE A 98 11.14 2.51 8.81
C PHE A 98 12.56 2.45 9.40
N TYR A 99 13.58 2.72 8.57
CA TYR A 99 15.00 2.51 8.91
C TYR A 99 15.27 1.19 9.66
N HIS A 100 14.75 0.08 9.13
CA HIS A 100 14.89 -1.28 9.70
C HIS A 100 14.25 -1.49 11.09
N LYS A 101 13.54 -0.50 11.63
CA LYS A 101 12.82 -0.62 12.90
C LYS A 101 11.33 -0.84 12.66
N ILE A 102 10.74 -1.74 13.43
CA ILE A 102 9.28 -1.94 13.45
C ILE A 102 8.67 -0.80 14.28
N TYR A 103 7.86 0.03 13.66
CA TYR A 103 7.17 1.14 14.34
C TYR A 103 5.80 0.72 14.86
N LYS A 104 5.06 -0.03 14.04
CA LYS A 104 3.68 -0.38 14.31
C LYS A 104 3.37 -1.76 13.79
N ILE A 105 2.58 -2.50 14.58
CA ILE A 105 1.89 -3.71 14.14
C ILE A 105 0.46 -3.29 13.86
N PHE A 106 0.01 -3.50 12.62
CA PHE A 106 -1.34 -3.12 12.24
C PHE A 106 -2.37 -4.10 12.82
N PRO A 107 -3.41 -3.63 13.54
CA PRO A 107 -4.52 -4.49 13.92
C PRO A 107 -5.38 -4.81 12.70
N LEU A 108 -6.00 -6.00 12.70
CA LEU A 108 -6.74 -6.52 11.55
C LEU A 108 -7.89 -5.62 11.07
N HIS A 109 -8.49 -4.85 11.97
CA HIS A 109 -9.62 -3.96 11.69
C HIS A 109 -9.19 -2.55 11.24
N GLU A 110 -7.88 -2.24 11.22
CA GLU A 110 -7.43 -0.94 10.74
C GLU A 110 -7.74 -0.79 9.25
N LYS A 111 -8.35 0.34 8.90
CA LYS A 111 -8.68 0.65 7.52
C LYS A 111 -7.44 1.03 6.71
N ILE A 112 -7.37 0.55 5.48
CA ILE A 112 -6.23 0.81 4.62
C ILE A 112 -6.14 2.26 4.19
N GLU A 113 -7.26 3.01 4.12
CA GLU A 113 -7.25 4.44 3.80
C GLU A 113 -6.31 5.25 4.70
N ASN A 114 -6.17 4.85 5.97
CA ASN A 114 -5.37 5.56 6.98
C ASN A 114 -3.86 5.28 6.91
N ILE A 115 -3.43 4.28 6.14
CA ILE A 115 -2.02 3.88 6.07
C ILE A 115 -1.23 4.88 5.24
N ASN A 116 -0.08 5.35 5.72
CA ASN A 116 0.83 6.18 4.94
C ASN A 116 1.91 5.31 4.28
N ASP A 117 1.73 4.99 3.00
CA ASP A 117 2.62 4.14 2.21
C ASP A 117 3.63 4.93 1.37
N GLN A 118 3.74 6.24 1.55
CA GLN A 118 4.64 7.09 0.75
C GLN A 118 6.10 7.03 1.20
N TYR A 119 6.37 6.78 2.49
CA TYR A 119 7.72 6.79 3.05
C TYR A 119 8.08 5.53 3.85
N TRP A 120 7.08 4.72 4.22
CA TRP A 120 7.23 3.60 5.14
C TRP A 120 7.11 2.30 4.35
N THR A 121 7.88 1.29 4.74
CA THR A 121 7.76 -0.03 4.14
C THR A 121 6.66 -0.80 4.87
N LEU A 122 5.60 -1.17 4.16
CA LEU A 122 4.65 -2.17 4.64
C LEU A 122 5.28 -3.54 4.49
N ARG A 123 5.54 -4.21 5.60
CA ARG A 123 6.09 -5.56 5.65
C ARG A 123 5.04 -6.55 6.12
N ALA A 124 4.97 -7.70 5.49
CA ALA A 124 4.19 -8.83 5.97
C ALA A 124 5.09 -10.02 6.29
N GLU A 125 4.76 -10.76 7.35
CA GLU A 125 5.49 -11.95 7.77
C GLU A 125 4.59 -12.94 8.50
N GLU A 126 5.01 -14.20 8.54
CA GLU A 126 4.32 -15.27 9.28
C GLU A 126 4.51 -15.13 10.81
N VAL A 127 3.42 -15.31 11.54
CA VAL A 127 3.40 -15.30 13.00
C VAL A 127 3.67 -16.70 13.53
N PHE A 128 4.87 -16.92 14.07
CA PHE A 128 5.18 -18.15 14.81
C PHE A 128 4.59 -18.09 16.22
N GLN A 129 3.98 -19.20 16.70
CA GLN A 129 3.34 -19.27 18.02
C GLN A 129 4.26 -18.83 19.18
N ARG A 130 5.59 -19.07 19.09
CA ARG A 130 6.58 -18.58 20.07
C ARG A 130 6.77 -17.06 20.09
N ARG A 131 6.49 -16.35 18.98
CA ARG A 131 6.70 -14.91 18.82
C ARG A 131 5.47 -14.06 19.11
N ARG A 132 4.34 -14.68 19.48
CA ARG A 132 3.09 -13.96 19.87
C ARG A 132 3.26 -13.01 21.06
N LYS A 133 4.36 -13.09 21.82
CA LYS A 133 4.63 -12.32 23.03
C LYS A 133 5.87 -11.41 22.96
N ILE A 134 6.47 -11.16 21.80
CA ILE A 134 7.65 -10.28 21.73
C ILE A 134 7.17 -8.82 21.64
N PRO A 135 7.30 -8.02 22.72
CA PRO A 135 7.04 -6.59 22.63
C PRO A 135 8.05 -5.93 21.69
N VAL A 136 7.61 -4.87 21.01
CA VAL A 136 8.38 -4.09 20.03
C VAL A 136 9.74 -3.61 20.59
N SER A 137 9.91 -3.59 21.91
CA SER A 137 11.17 -3.23 22.59
C SER A 137 12.30 -4.26 22.48
N MET A 138 12.08 -5.47 21.94
CA MET A 138 13.10 -6.53 21.91
C MET A 138 13.66 -6.88 20.52
N ILE A 139 13.29 -6.15 19.47
CA ILE A 139 13.83 -6.36 18.12
C ILE A 139 14.58 -5.09 17.73
N ALA A 140 15.86 -5.04 18.08
CA ALA A 140 16.83 -4.03 17.68
C ALA A 140 17.86 -4.67 16.75
#